data_AF-A0A7Y2W9V8-F1
#
_entry.id   AF-A0A7Y2W9V8-F1
#
_cell.length_a   1.000
_cell.length_b   1.000
_cell.length_c   1.000
_cell.angle_alpha   90.00
_cell.angle_beta   90.00
_cell.angle_gamma   90.00
#
_symmetry.space_group_name_H-M   'P 1'
#
loop_
_entity.id
_entity.type
_entity.pdbx_description
1 polymer ?
#
loop_
_entity_poly.entity_id
_entity_poly.type
_entity_poly.pdbx_seq_one_letter_code
_entity_poly.pdbx_strand_id
1 'polypeptide(L)'
;MQKDLSDKNLDTGSDEKLADYRNLLADSDIDAIENIIGDLGTLLVQKKANLYKETVAEINELVAKVGFSNIYSFLELAVELGLIDKPQDKSKKSISPRYIDPENAKNTWAGRGKKPLWLNQALANGATLADFDTLADGENSQRRVVEPRYIDPDNPANTWAGRGKKPLWVKEYLEQGFSLEDLKVKPKDESENDSQDEAVE
;
A
#
# COMPACT_ATOMS: atom_id res chain seq x y z
N MET A 1 33.33 15.23 17.04
CA MET A 1 32.79 15.22 18.42
C MET A 1 31.61 14.28 18.44
N GLN A 2 31.84 13.06 18.93
CA GLN A 2 30.79 12.10 19.27
C GLN A 2 30.02 12.67 20.47
N LYS A 3 28.68 12.64 20.42
CA LYS A 3 27.84 12.86 21.60
C LYS A 3 26.93 11.66 21.74
N ASP A 4 27.21 10.94 22.82
CA ASP A 4 26.52 9.84 23.48
C ASP A 4 25.14 9.42 22.98
N LEU A 5 25.08 8.17 22.52
CA LEU A 5 23.91 7.30 22.61
C LEU A 5 23.99 6.55 23.96
N SER A 6 23.58 7.19 25.04
CA SER A 6 23.26 6.61 26.35
C SER A 6 22.51 7.74 27.06
N ASP A 7 21.20 7.73 27.20
CA ASP A 7 20.44 6.78 28.01
C ASP A 7 19.03 6.59 27.44
N LYS A 8 18.72 5.39 26.96
CA LYS A 8 17.33 4.91 27.02
C LYS A 8 17.13 4.42 28.44
N ASN A 9 16.63 5.31 29.30
CA ASN A 9 16.10 4.96 30.61
C ASN A 9 14.95 3.95 30.37
N LEU A 10 15.28 2.65 30.47
CA LEU A 10 14.28 1.58 30.48
C LEU A 10 13.57 1.69 31.82
N ASP A 11 12.29 2.05 31.76
CA ASP A 11 11.37 2.23 32.88
C ASP A 11 11.37 1.01 33.82
N THR A 12 12.16 1.09 34.90
CA THR A 12 12.25 0.06 35.94
C THR A 12 10.93 -0.13 36.70
N GLY A 13 10.00 0.83 36.62
CA GLY A 13 8.68 0.75 37.25
C GLY A 13 7.71 -0.19 36.53
N SER A 14 8.00 -0.56 35.28
CA SER A 14 7.25 -1.57 34.54
C SER A 14 7.58 -3.00 35.01
N ASP A 15 8.85 -3.26 35.31
CA ASP A 15 9.33 -4.59 35.71
C ASP A 15 8.87 -5.01 37.11
N GLU A 16 8.79 -4.06 38.06
CA GLU A 16 8.24 -4.31 39.41
C GLU A 16 6.75 -4.68 39.34
N LYS A 17 5.95 -3.93 38.56
CA LYS A 17 4.53 -4.23 38.38
C LYS A 17 4.31 -5.59 37.72
N LEU A 18 5.16 -5.97 36.77
CA LEU A 18 5.09 -7.29 36.14
C LEU A 18 5.43 -8.42 37.12
N ALA A 19 6.33 -8.20 38.08
CA ALA A 19 6.59 -9.17 39.14
C ALA A 19 5.36 -9.33 40.06
N ASP A 20 4.69 -8.24 40.41
CA ASP A 20 3.45 -8.27 41.20
C ASP A 20 2.34 -9.04 40.49
N TYR A 21 2.13 -8.80 39.20
CA TYR A 21 1.15 -9.56 38.42
C TYR A 21 1.51 -11.05 38.31
N ARG A 22 2.79 -11.39 38.15
CA ARG A 22 3.25 -12.80 38.13
C ARG A 22 2.95 -13.50 39.45
N ASN A 23 3.18 -12.84 40.58
CA ASN A 23 2.89 -13.40 41.90
C ASN A 23 1.37 -13.51 42.14
N LEU A 24 0.58 -12.53 41.71
CA LEU A 24 -0.89 -12.54 41.85
C LEU A 24 -1.55 -13.65 41.01
N LEU A 25 -0.96 -13.98 39.86
CA LEU A 25 -1.48 -14.98 38.92
C LEU A 25 -0.85 -16.37 39.12
N ALA A 26 0.10 -16.54 40.05
CA ALA A 26 0.87 -17.77 40.22
C ALA A 26 0.02 -18.99 40.60
N ASP A 27 -1.03 -18.77 41.41
CA ASP A 27 -1.96 -19.81 41.87
C ASP A 27 -3.29 -19.82 41.08
N SER A 28 -3.42 -18.98 40.06
CA SER A 28 -4.64 -18.86 39.26
C SER A 28 -4.66 -19.85 38.09
N ASP A 29 -5.81 -20.45 37.82
CA ASP A 29 -6.01 -21.32 36.65
C ASP A 29 -6.07 -20.50 35.34
N ILE A 30 -5.75 -21.14 34.21
CA ILE A 30 -5.71 -20.52 32.88
C ILE A 30 -7.03 -19.82 32.57
N ASP A 31 -8.16 -20.49 32.83
CA ASP A 31 -9.50 -19.92 32.61
C ASP A 31 -9.75 -18.66 33.44
N ALA A 32 -9.23 -18.62 34.68
CA ALA A 32 -9.35 -17.44 35.53
C ALA A 32 -8.52 -16.27 34.99
N ILE A 33 -7.32 -16.55 34.46
CA ILE A 33 -6.45 -15.56 33.82
C ILE A 33 -7.10 -15.02 32.54
N GLU A 34 -7.70 -15.88 31.71
CA GLU A 34 -8.42 -15.46 30.50
C GLU A 34 -9.61 -14.54 30.81
N ASN A 35 -10.37 -14.84 31.86
CA ASN A 35 -11.47 -14.00 32.32
C ASN A 35 -10.96 -12.62 32.78
N ILE A 36 -9.87 -12.56 33.55
CA ILE A 36 -9.27 -11.29 33.99
C ILE A 36 -8.80 -10.46 32.79
N ILE A 37 -8.19 -11.10 31.77
CA ILE A 37 -7.79 -10.40 30.54
C ILE A 37 -9.01 -9.84 29.81
N GLY A 38 -10.10 -10.61 29.76
CA GLY A 38 -11.38 -10.17 29.21
C GLY A 38 -11.93 -8.94 29.95
N ASP A 39 -11.99 -9.01 31.27
CA ASP A 39 -12.48 -7.92 32.12
C ASP A 39 -11.61 -6.67 31.99
N LEU A 40 -10.28 -6.80 32.01
CA LEU A 40 -9.36 -5.69 31.77
C LEU A 40 -9.53 -5.08 30.37
N GLY A 41 -9.80 -5.91 29.36
CA GLY A 41 -10.15 -5.47 28.02
C GLY A 41 -11.41 -4.62 28.00
N THR A 42 -12.47 -5.06 28.69
CA THR A 42 -13.71 -4.28 28.79
C THR A 42 -13.50 -2.98 29.57
N LEU A 43 -12.75 -3.01 30.68
CA LEU A 43 -12.39 -1.84 31.47
C LEU A 43 -11.60 -0.83 30.64
N LEU A 44 -10.65 -1.28 29.84
CA LEU A 44 -9.89 -0.43 28.92
C LEU A 44 -10.81 0.30 27.94
N VAL A 45 -11.78 -0.40 27.35
CA VAL A 45 -12.76 0.20 26.44
C VAL A 45 -13.63 1.23 27.17
N GLN A 46 -14.11 0.90 28.37
CA GLN A 46 -14.88 1.84 29.19
C GLN A 46 -14.08 3.08 29.56
N LYS A 47 -12.80 2.92 29.94
CA LYS A 47 -11.94 4.05 30.29
C LYS A 47 -11.71 4.98 29.10
N LYS A 48 -11.53 4.42 27.89
CA LYS A 48 -11.48 5.21 26.65
C LYS A 48 -12.80 5.93 26.39
N ALA A 49 -13.94 5.25 26.53
CA ALA A 49 -15.26 5.85 26.31
C ALA A 49 -15.54 7.02 27.28
N ASN A 50 -15.19 6.86 28.56
CA ASN A 50 -15.31 7.92 29.56
C ASN A 50 -14.41 9.12 29.22
N LEU A 51 -13.17 8.88 28.80
CA LEU A 51 -12.27 9.94 28.34
C LEU A 51 -12.84 10.70 27.13
N TYR A 52 -13.41 10.00 26.15
CA TYR A 52 -14.07 10.65 25.02
C TYR A 52 -15.28 11.48 25.45
N LYS A 53 -16.07 10.98 26.39
CA LYS A 53 -17.23 11.69 26.92
C LYS A 53 -16.84 12.97 27.68
N GLU A 54 -15.82 12.87 28.53
CA GLU A 54 -15.29 14.00 29.29
C GLU A 54 -14.72 15.09 28.37
N THR A 55 -13.86 14.70 27.42
CA THR A 55 -13.28 15.66 26.47
C THR A 55 -14.34 16.32 25.58
N VAL A 56 -15.37 15.59 25.13
CA VAL A 56 -16.47 16.18 24.37
C VAL A 56 -17.30 17.15 25.24
N ALA A 57 -17.47 16.87 26.53
CA ALA A 57 -18.14 17.78 27.45
C ALA A 57 -17.34 19.09 27.62
N GLU A 58 -16.03 18.99 27.85
CA GLU A 58 -15.13 20.16 27.92
C GLU A 58 -15.17 21.00 26.64
N ILE A 59 -15.11 20.35 25.47
CA ILE A 59 -15.18 21.06 24.19
C ILE A 59 -16.54 21.76 24.04
N ASN A 60 -17.64 21.09 24.41
CA ASN A 60 -18.97 21.72 24.35
C ASN A 60 -19.07 22.94 25.27
N GLU A 61 -18.46 22.92 26.46
CA GLU A 61 -18.40 24.11 27.32
C GLU A 61 -17.61 25.26 26.69
N LEU A 62 -16.45 24.96 26.10
CA LEU A 62 -15.65 25.98 25.38
C LEU A 62 -16.43 26.56 24.20
N VAL A 63 -17.11 25.71 23.44
CA VAL A 63 -17.93 26.10 22.29
C VAL A 63 -19.13 26.95 22.72
N ALA A 64 -19.75 26.63 23.86
CA ALA A 64 -20.82 27.44 24.46
C ALA A 64 -20.35 28.83 24.89
N LYS A 65 -19.11 28.96 25.40
CA LYS A 65 -18.52 30.28 25.72
C LYS A 65 -18.35 31.18 24.50
N VAL A 66 -18.13 30.59 23.32
CA VAL A 66 -18.03 31.32 22.05
C VAL A 66 -19.44 31.62 21.47
N GLY A 67 -20.50 31.07 22.07
CA GLY A 67 -21.90 31.35 21.70
C GLY A 67 -22.55 30.31 20.80
N PHE A 68 -21.93 29.14 20.60
CA PHE A 68 -22.51 28.04 19.82
C PHE A 68 -23.24 27.05 20.73
N SER A 69 -24.32 26.45 20.24
CA SER A 69 -25.16 25.53 21.03
C SER A 69 -24.52 24.16 21.25
N ASN A 70 -23.70 23.69 20.31
CA ASN A 70 -22.95 22.43 20.40
C ASN A 70 -21.76 22.46 19.42
N ILE A 71 -20.86 21.49 19.56
CA ILE A 71 -19.68 21.35 18.70
C ILE A 71 -19.98 21.25 17.20
N TYR A 72 -21.12 20.67 16.80
CA TYR A 72 -21.46 20.50 15.38
C TYR A 72 -21.77 21.84 14.71
N SER A 73 -22.49 22.73 15.37
CA SER A 73 -22.76 24.08 14.85
C SER A 73 -21.48 24.90 14.70
N PHE A 74 -20.54 24.74 15.63
CA PHE A 74 -19.21 25.36 15.50
C PHE A 74 -18.41 24.80 14.32
N LEU A 75 -18.40 23.48 14.14
CA LEU A 75 -17.71 22.83 13.01
C LEU A 75 -18.32 23.21 11.66
N GLU A 76 -19.65 23.35 11.58
CA GLU A 76 -20.35 23.79 10.37
C GLU A 76 -19.89 25.20 9.96
N LEU A 77 -19.86 26.14 10.91
CA LEU A 77 -19.33 27.48 10.65
C LEU A 77 -17.84 27.43 10.30
N ALA A 78 -17.03 26.60 10.96
CA ALA A 78 -15.61 26.49 10.66
C ALA A 78 -15.36 25.99 9.22
N VAL A 79 -16.22 25.12 8.68
CA VAL A 79 -16.21 24.74 7.26
C VAL A 79 -16.62 25.90 6.37
N GLU A 80 -17.69 26.63 6.72
CA GLU A 80 -18.18 27.79 5.96
C GLU A 80 -17.13 28.91 5.87
N LEU A 81 -16.40 29.16 6.96
CA LEU A 81 -15.30 30.11 7.03
C LEU A 81 -14.00 29.59 6.39
N GLY A 82 -13.96 28.34 5.91
CA GLY A 82 -12.78 27.73 5.30
C GLY A 82 -11.62 27.50 6.29
N LEU A 83 -11.89 27.42 7.59
CA LEU A 83 -10.90 27.10 8.62
C LEU A 83 -10.58 25.61 8.68
N ILE A 84 -11.55 24.77 8.29
CA ILE A 84 -11.40 23.32 8.18
C ILE A 84 -12.01 22.83 6.86
N ASP A 85 -11.36 21.86 6.22
CA ASP A 85 -11.91 21.23 5.02
C ASP A 85 -13.08 20.33 5.37
N LYS A 86 -14.12 20.34 4.53
CA LYS A 86 -15.20 19.37 4.63
C LYS A 86 -14.61 17.96 4.47
N PRO A 87 -14.94 16.99 5.34
CA PRO A 87 -14.46 15.63 5.20
C PRO A 87 -14.87 15.10 3.82
N GLN A 88 -13.87 14.91 2.96
CA GLN A 88 -14.07 14.31 1.65
C GLN A 88 -14.42 12.84 1.87
N ASP A 89 -15.64 12.45 1.51
CA ASP A 89 -16.02 11.05 1.48
C ASP A 89 -15.14 10.38 0.41
N LYS A 90 -14.12 9.65 0.88
CA LYS A 90 -13.31 8.78 0.02
C LYS A 90 -14.17 7.58 -0.36
N SER A 91 -15.21 7.83 -1.15
CA SER A 91 -15.92 6.76 -1.84
C SER A 91 -14.88 5.99 -2.63
N LYS A 92 -14.63 4.75 -2.20
CA LYS A 92 -13.68 3.88 -2.89
C LYS A 92 -14.21 3.73 -4.30
N LYS A 93 -13.46 4.17 -5.31
CA LYS A 93 -13.82 3.98 -6.73
C LYS A 93 -14.16 2.50 -6.93
N SER A 94 -15.43 2.21 -7.17
CA SER A 94 -15.89 0.85 -7.43
C SER A 94 -15.22 0.38 -8.72
N ILE A 95 -14.46 -0.71 -8.63
CA ILE A 95 -13.81 -1.32 -9.78
C ILE A 95 -14.84 -2.27 -10.39
N SER A 96 -15.16 -2.09 -11.67
CA SER A 96 -16.05 -3.01 -12.38
C SER A 96 -15.53 -4.45 -12.28
N PRO A 97 -16.41 -5.44 -12.03
CA PRO A 97 -16.01 -6.83 -11.92
C PRO A 97 -15.44 -7.34 -13.25
N ARG A 98 -14.20 -7.79 -13.21
CA ARG A 98 -13.46 -8.26 -14.38
C ARG A 98 -13.78 -9.71 -14.73
N TYR A 99 -14.05 -10.54 -13.73
CA TYR A 99 -14.39 -11.94 -13.94
C TYR A 99 -15.75 -12.24 -13.32
N ILE A 100 -16.62 -12.94 -14.05
CA ILE A 100 -17.95 -13.34 -13.59
C ILE A 100 -18.12 -14.85 -13.79
N ASP A 101 -18.73 -15.49 -12.80
CA ASP A 101 -19.09 -16.90 -12.85
C ASP A 101 -20.30 -17.12 -13.78
N PRO A 102 -20.21 -17.96 -14.84
CA PRO A 102 -21.29 -18.23 -15.78
C PRO A 102 -22.46 -18.98 -15.12
N GLU A 103 -22.21 -19.73 -14.05
CA GLU A 103 -23.27 -20.41 -13.30
C GLU A 103 -23.98 -19.46 -12.33
N ASN A 104 -23.32 -18.37 -11.91
CA ASN A 104 -23.88 -17.40 -10.98
C ASN A 104 -23.32 -15.99 -11.16
N ALA A 105 -24.05 -15.13 -11.89
CA ALA A 105 -23.64 -13.76 -12.18
C ALA A 105 -23.41 -12.85 -10.95
N LYS A 106 -23.80 -13.27 -9.72
CA LYS A 106 -23.48 -12.55 -8.48
C LYS A 106 -22.05 -12.80 -8.00
N ASN A 107 -21.47 -13.93 -8.39
CA ASN A 107 -20.09 -14.28 -8.07
C ASN A 107 -19.16 -13.52 -9.02
N THR A 108 -18.60 -12.42 -8.53
CA THR A 108 -17.74 -11.56 -9.34
C THR A 108 -16.38 -11.39 -8.69
N TRP A 109 -15.35 -11.18 -9.51
CA TRP A 109 -13.99 -10.94 -9.06
C TRP A 109 -13.33 -9.84 -9.87
N ALA A 110 -12.79 -8.83 -9.20
CA ALA A 110 -12.16 -7.67 -9.83
C ALA A 110 -10.74 -7.94 -10.36
N GLY A 111 -10.24 -9.18 -10.30
CA GLY A 111 -8.88 -9.54 -10.74
C GLY A 111 -7.76 -9.14 -9.77
N ARG A 112 -8.11 -8.70 -8.55
CA ARG A 112 -7.16 -8.31 -7.49
C ARG A 112 -7.41 -9.15 -6.23
N GLY A 113 -6.33 -9.53 -5.55
CA GLY A 113 -6.40 -10.32 -4.32
C GLY A 113 -6.57 -11.84 -4.57
N LYS A 114 -6.96 -12.57 -3.52
CA LYS A 114 -7.17 -14.03 -3.61
C LYS A 114 -8.31 -14.34 -4.57
N LYS A 115 -8.09 -15.32 -5.46
CA LYS A 115 -9.11 -15.81 -6.38
C LYS A 115 -10.24 -16.50 -5.60
N PRO A 116 -11.51 -16.27 -5.97
CA PRO A 116 -12.65 -16.94 -5.34
C PRO A 116 -12.67 -18.44 -5.67
N LEU A 117 -13.39 -19.22 -4.86
CA LEU A 117 -13.45 -20.68 -4.96
C LEU A 117 -13.97 -21.16 -6.32
N TRP A 118 -15.02 -20.53 -6.86
CA TRP A 118 -15.61 -20.86 -8.16
C TRP A 118 -14.57 -20.76 -9.29
N LEU A 119 -13.74 -19.71 -9.27
CA LEU A 119 -12.72 -19.50 -10.30
C LEU A 119 -11.58 -20.51 -10.17
N ASN A 120 -11.20 -20.88 -8.93
CA ASN A 120 -10.20 -21.94 -8.73
C ASN A 120 -10.71 -23.32 -9.17
N GLN A 121 -11.98 -23.63 -8.90
CA GLN A 121 -12.61 -24.87 -9.34
C GLN A 121 -12.72 -24.92 -10.86
N ALA A 122 -13.15 -23.84 -11.50
CA ALA A 122 -13.19 -23.73 -12.95
C ALA A 122 -11.81 -23.92 -13.60
N LEU A 123 -10.78 -23.28 -13.05
CA LEU A 123 -9.39 -23.48 -13.49
C LEU A 123 -8.89 -24.91 -13.29
N ALA A 124 -9.28 -25.57 -12.19
CA ALA A 124 -8.95 -26.97 -11.93
C ALA A 124 -9.65 -27.93 -12.91
N ASN A 125 -10.85 -27.57 -13.36
CA ASN A 125 -11.61 -28.31 -14.37
C ASN A 125 -11.14 -28.07 -15.82
N GLY A 126 -10.05 -27.31 -16.00
CA GLY A 126 -9.42 -27.07 -17.31
C GLY A 126 -9.94 -25.84 -18.06
N ALA A 127 -10.83 -25.04 -17.47
CA ALA A 127 -11.24 -23.76 -18.04
C ALA A 127 -10.10 -22.73 -17.91
N THR A 128 -10.09 -21.73 -18.79
CA THR A 128 -9.08 -20.68 -18.77
C THR A 128 -9.64 -19.41 -18.12
N LEU A 129 -8.77 -18.56 -17.56
CA LEU A 129 -9.19 -17.25 -17.03
C LEU A 129 -9.88 -16.37 -18.08
N ALA A 130 -9.60 -16.59 -19.37
CA ALA A 130 -10.19 -15.83 -20.47
C ALA A 130 -11.69 -16.12 -20.62
N ASP A 131 -12.13 -17.34 -20.34
CA ASP A 131 -13.53 -17.77 -20.46
C ASP A 131 -14.47 -17.06 -19.48
N PHE A 132 -13.91 -16.47 -18.42
CA PHE A 132 -14.65 -15.76 -17.37
C PHE A 132 -14.44 -14.25 -17.41
N ASP A 133 -13.54 -13.73 -18.26
CA ASP A 133 -13.19 -12.31 -18.31
C ASP A 133 -14.27 -11.52 -19.08
N THR A 134 -14.97 -10.63 -18.40
CA THR A 134 -16.02 -9.78 -19.00
C THR A 134 -15.47 -8.71 -19.95
N LEU A 135 -14.14 -8.54 -19.99
CA LEU A 135 -13.46 -7.64 -20.90
C LEU A 135 -12.86 -8.37 -22.12
N ALA A 136 -13.02 -9.69 -22.24
CA ALA A 136 -12.44 -10.48 -23.33
C ALA A 136 -13.07 -10.19 -24.70
N ASP A 137 -14.34 -9.78 -24.75
CA ASP A 137 -15.03 -9.43 -26.01
C ASP A 137 -14.70 -8.02 -26.54
N GLY A 138 -13.82 -7.28 -25.86
CA GLY A 138 -13.29 -6.01 -26.35
C GLY A 138 -11.90 -6.18 -26.95
N GLU A 139 -11.74 -5.80 -28.22
CA GLU A 139 -10.47 -5.66 -28.99
C GLU A 139 -9.31 -4.90 -28.30
N ASN A 140 -9.44 -4.52 -27.03
CA ASN A 140 -8.56 -3.62 -26.31
C ASN A 140 -7.70 -4.30 -25.22
N SER A 141 -7.52 -5.62 -25.28
CA SER A 141 -6.51 -6.36 -24.49
C SER A 141 -5.17 -6.50 -25.23
N GLN A 142 -4.89 -5.60 -26.17
CA GLN A 142 -3.52 -5.38 -26.64
C GLN A 142 -2.73 -4.78 -25.48
N ARG A 143 -2.11 -5.65 -24.67
CA ARG A 143 -1.04 -5.23 -23.75
C ARG A 143 -0.10 -4.36 -24.59
N ARG A 144 0.03 -3.07 -24.27
CA ARG A 144 0.98 -2.20 -24.97
C ARG A 144 2.36 -2.83 -24.82
N VAL A 145 2.82 -3.55 -25.84
CA VAL A 145 4.17 -4.06 -25.93
C VAL A 145 5.03 -2.82 -26.06
N VAL A 146 5.71 -2.47 -24.97
CA VAL A 146 6.64 -1.33 -24.96
C VAL A 146 7.88 -1.82 -25.67
N GLU A 147 8.29 -1.10 -26.73
CA GLU A 147 9.51 -1.39 -27.47
C GLU A 147 10.72 -1.47 -26.52
N PRO A 148 11.60 -2.47 -26.70
CA PRO A 148 12.79 -2.60 -25.87
C PRO A 148 13.73 -1.41 -26.08
N ARG A 149 14.07 -0.71 -24.98
CA ARG A 149 14.91 0.49 -25.01
C ARG A 149 16.39 0.17 -24.88
N TYR A 150 16.72 -0.96 -24.28
CA TYR A 150 18.08 -1.43 -24.04
C TYR A 150 18.23 -2.88 -24.48
N ILE A 151 19.34 -3.21 -25.12
CA ILE A 151 19.69 -4.58 -25.54
C ILE A 151 21.06 -4.91 -24.97
N ASP A 152 21.22 -6.14 -24.49
CA ASP A 152 22.48 -6.68 -24.00
C ASP A 152 23.46 -6.93 -25.17
N PRO A 153 24.67 -6.34 -25.17
CA PRO A 153 25.66 -6.49 -26.25
C PRO A 153 26.19 -7.93 -26.35
N ASP A 154 26.23 -8.65 -25.23
CA ASP A 154 26.71 -10.03 -25.18
C ASP A 154 25.60 -11.02 -25.62
N ASN A 155 24.33 -10.61 -25.53
CA ASN A 155 23.21 -11.45 -25.93
C ASN A 155 21.99 -10.64 -26.42
N PRO A 156 21.81 -10.47 -27.75
CA PRO A 156 20.76 -9.61 -28.30
C PRO A 156 19.31 -10.10 -28.03
N ALA A 157 19.12 -11.31 -27.50
CA ALA A 157 17.82 -11.79 -27.05
C ALA A 157 17.39 -11.15 -25.70
N ASN A 158 18.34 -10.68 -24.90
CA ASN A 158 18.08 -10.01 -23.64
C ASN A 158 17.74 -8.54 -23.89
N THR A 159 16.47 -8.19 -23.75
CA THR A 159 16.00 -6.83 -23.99
C THR A 159 15.30 -6.25 -22.76
N TRP A 160 15.42 -4.94 -22.55
CA TRP A 160 14.82 -4.25 -21.42
C TRP A 160 14.18 -2.93 -21.85
N ALA A 161 12.91 -2.75 -21.52
CA ALA A 161 12.13 -1.55 -21.88
C ALA A 161 12.43 -0.31 -21.01
N GLY A 162 13.40 -0.39 -20.09
CA GLY A 162 13.75 0.73 -19.19
C GLY A 162 12.74 1.02 -18.08
N ARG A 163 11.75 0.16 -17.90
CA ARG A 163 10.72 0.25 -16.85
C ARG A 163 10.82 -0.96 -15.91
N GLY A 164 10.73 -0.72 -14.61
CA GLY A 164 10.78 -1.76 -13.58
C GLY A 164 12.19 -2.13 -13.12
N LYS A 165 12.33 -3.29 -12.45
CA LYS A 165 13.60 -3.76 -11.88
C LYS A 165 14.63 -4.01 -12.99
N LYS A 166 15.82 -3.41 -12.84
CA LYS A 166 16.95 -3.61 -13.75
C LYS A 166 17.35 -5.10 -13.82
N PRO A 167 17.47 -5.69 -15.02
CA PRO A 167 18.05 -7.02 -15.22
C PRO A 167 19.50 -7.11 -14.71
N LEU A 168 19.99 -8.34 -14.51
CA LEU A 168 21.35 -8.59 -14.01
C LEU A 168 22.42 -8.03 -14.95
N TRP A 169 22.31 -8.29 -16.26
CA TRP A 169 23.22 -7.74 -17.27
C TRP A 169 23.30 -6.20 -17.23
N VAL A 170 22.17 -5.50 -17.08
CA VAL A 170 22.16 -4.03 -16.94
C VAL A 170 22.92 -3.58 -15.69
N LYS A 171 22.86 -4.33 -14.60
CA LYS A 171 23.60 -4.00 -13.37
C LYS A 171 25.09 -4.26 -13.52
N GLU A 172 25.46 -5.39 -14.11
CA GLU A 172 26.85 -5.75 -14.37
C GLU A 172 27.52 -4.71 -15.28
N TYR A 173 26.81 -4.25 -16.32
CA TYR A 173 27.28 -3.15 -17.18
C TYR A 173 27.49 -1.83 -16.41
N LEU A 174 26.60 -1.49 -15.48
CA LEU A 174 26.76 -0.29 -14.65
C LEU A 174 27.89 -0.43 -13.63
N GLU A 175 28.11 -1.62 -13.08
CA GLU A 175 29.20 -1.93 -12.14
C GLU A 175 30.57 -1.93 -12.82
N GLN A 176 30.63 -2.31 -14.09
CA GLN A 176 31.83 -2.22 -14.94
C GLN A 176 32.19 -0.77 -15.34
N GLY A 177 31.39 0.22 -14.91
CA GLY A 177 31.64 1.63 -15.17
C GLY A 177 31.13 2.14 -16.51
N PHE A 178 30.39 1.32 -17.26
CA PHE A 178 29.75 1.74 -18.51
C PHE A 178 28.46 2.51 -18.25
N SER A 179 28.15 3.43 -19.16
CA SER A 179 26.95 4.25 -19.05
C SER A 179 25.75 3.48 -19.62
N LEU A 180 24.57 3.67 -19.00
CA LEU A 180 23.32 3.10 -19.51
C LEU A 180 22.99 3.61 -20.94
N GLU A 181 23.61 4.71 -21.36
CA GLU A 181 23.43 5.35 -22.65
C GLU A 181 24.07 4.53 -23.79
N ASP A 182 25.13 3.75 -23.50
CA ASP A 182 25.82 2.89 -24.47
C ASP A 182 24.99 1.64 -24.85
N LEU A 183 24.05 1.24 -23.98
CA LEU A 183 23.15 0.10 -24.18
C LEU A 183 21.85 0.45 -24.90
N LYS A 184 21.63 1.73 -25.23
CA LYS A 184 20.40 2.16 -25.91
C LYS A 184 20.41 1.69 -27.36
N VAL A 185 19.29 1.12 -27.79
CA VAL A 185 19.01 0.90 -29.21
C VAL A 185 18.94 2.28 -29.87
N LYS A 186 19.93 2.62 -30.70
CA LYS A 186 19.85 3.83 -31.54
C LYS A 186 18.73 3.60 -32.57
N PRO A 187 17.72 4.47 -32.67
CA PRO A 187 16.74 4.39 -33.76
C PRO A 187 17.50 4.50 -35.08
N LYS A 188 17.18 3.60 -36.02
CA LYS A 188 17.81 3.48 -37.33
C LYS A 188 17.37 4.63 -38.25
N ASP A 189 17.84 5.85 -37.99
CA ASP A 189 17.64 7.00 -38.89
C ASP A 189 18.78 8.04 -38.88
N GLU A 190 19.96 7.75 -38.31
CA GLU A 190 21.09 8.69 -38.36
C GLU A 190 22.43 7.97 -38.56
N SER A 191 22.63 7.37 -39.73
CA SER A 191 23.98 7.02 -40.22
C SER A 191 24.07 7.18 -41.73
N GLU A 192 24.20 8.42 -42.20
CA GLU A 192 24.87 8.77 -43.47
C GLU A 192 24.99 10.30 -43.58
N ASN A 193 25.91 10.90 -42.81
CA ASN A 193 26.67 12.05 -43.30
C ASN A 193 27.89 12.32 -42.42
N ASP A 194 28.89 11.44 -42.43
CA ASP A 194 30.26 11.88 -42.15
C ASP A 194 31.26 10.86 -42.68
N SER A 195 31.68 11.03 -43.94
CA SER A 195 32.90 10.44 -44.51
C SER A 195 33.10 11.01 -45.90
N GLN A 196 33.73 12.19 -45.99
CA GLN A 196 34.77 12.48 -46.98
C GLN A 196 35.38 13.85 -46.63
N ASP A 197 36.40 13.83 -45.76
CA ASP A 197 37.59 14.63 -46.02
C ASP A 197 38.79 13.72 -45.77
N GLU A 198 39.27 13.23 -46.90
CA GLU A 198 40.46 12.41 -47.09
C GLU A 198 41.69 13.22 -46.65
N ALA A 199 42.63 12.53 -46.02
CA ALA A 199 43.92 13.08 -45.65
C ALA A 199 44.79 13.39 -46.88
N VAL A 200 45.94 14.01 -46.60
CA VAL A 200 47.16 14.20 -47.42
C VAL A 200 47.06 15.36 -48.43
N GLU A 201 47.88 16.42 -48.40
CA GLU A 201 49.30 16.57 -48.05
C GLU A 201 49.62 17.98 -47.54
#